data_AF-A0A5B8R6R5-F1
#
_entry.id   AF-A0A5B8R6R5-F1
#
_cell.length_a   1.000
_cell.length_b   1.000
_cell.length_c   1.000
_cell.angle_alpha   90.00
_cell.angle_beta   90.00
_cell.angle_gamma   90.00
#
_symmetry.space_group_name_H-M   'P 1'
#
loop_
_entity.id
_entity.type
_entity.pdbx_description
1 polymer ?
#
loop_
_entity_poly.entity_id
_entity_poly.type
_entity_poly.pdbx_seq_one_letter_code
_entity_poly.pdbx_strand_id
1 'polypeptide(L)'
;MLKIEVFQEDVTVKARSMPPKDGKPGRTIYEQTAYAHLGGKFPVQMKLQVEDPSKTYPAGEYQIDSSSFVINNFGGLELKRFGLRIQPITPASNSTELKPAGTLRSAQI
;
A
#
# COMPACT_ATOMS: atom_id res chain seq x y z
N MET A 1 -10.52 2.54 14.68
CA MET A 1 -9.52 1.88 13.81
C MET A 1 -8.85 2.96 12.97
N LEU A 2 -7.52 2.99 12.89
CA LEU A 2 -6.83 3.98 12.05
C LEU A 2 -7.01 3.59 10.58
N LYS A 3 -7.63 4.47 9.79
CA LYS A 3 -7.84 4.27 8.36
C LYS A 3 -6.73 4.97 7.57
N ILE A 4 -6.16 4.23 6.64
CA ILE A 4 -5.23 4.73 5.63
C ILE A 4 -5.91 4.61 4.27
N GLU A 5 -5.77 5.60 3.42
CA GLU A 5 -6.39 5.63 2.10
C GLU A 5 -5.34 5.91 1.02
N VAL A 6 -5.44 5.17 -0.08
CA VAL A 6 -4.66 5.40 -1.29
C VAL A 6 -5.65 5.78 -2.38
N PHE A 7 -5.48 6.96 -2.98
CA PHE A 7 -6.31 7.40 -4.11
C PHE A 7 -5.75 6.87 -5.43
N GLN A 8 -6.57 6.86 -6.48
CA GLN A 8 -6.22 6.30 -7.79
C GLN A 8 -5.03 7.01 -8.44
N GLU A 9 -4.97 8.34 -8.31
CA GLU A 9 -3.86 9.19 -8.74
C GLU A 9 -2.55 8.91 -8.00
N ASP A 10 -2.64 8.35 -6.80
CA ASP A 10 -1.53 8.04 -5.92
C ASP A 10 -1.11 6.56 -5.98
N VAL A 11 -1.62 5.79 -6.96
CA VAL A 11 -1.12 4.44 -7.31
C VAL A 11 0.17 4.57 -8.15
N THR A 12 1.13 5.32 -7.61
CA THR A 12 2.44 5.59 -8.23
C THR A 12 3.53 5.61 -7.15
N VAL A 13 4.77 5.45 -7.57
CA VAL A 13 5.93 5.42 -6.67
C VAL A 13 6.92 6.50 -7.04
N LYS A 14 7.44 7.17 -6.02
CA LYS A 14 8.60 8.06 -6.12
C LYS A 14 9.84 7.34 -5.60
N ALA A 15 10.86 7.26 -6.43
CA ALA A 15 12.15 6.73 -6.03
C ALA A 15 13.03 7.86 -5.45
N ARG A 16 13.71 7.57 -4.34
CA ARG A 16 14.75 8.43 -3.79
C ARG A 16 16.01 7.61 -3.54
N SER A 17 17.11 8.02 -4.15
CA SER A 17 18.42 7.43 -3.89
C SER A 17 19.00 8.03 -2.61
N MET A 18 19.44 7.17 -1.71
CA MET A 18 20.25 7.53 -0.55
C MET A 18 21.70 7.17 -0.84
N PRO A 19 22.63 8.13 -0.77
CA PRO A 19 24.04 7.85 -1.01
C PRO A 19 24.61 6.90 0.06
N PRO A 20 25.71 6.21 -0.25
CA PRO A 20 26.45 5.44 0.75
C PRO A 20 26.80 6.30 1.96
N LYS A 21 26.65 5.76 3.17
CA LYS A 21 26.96 6.45 4.41
C LYS A 21 27.42 5.46 5.47
N ASP A 22 28.44 5.83 6.25
CA ASP A 22 28.96 5.06 7.39
C ASP A 22 29.32 3.60 7.03
N GLY A 23 29.99 3.42 5.87
CA GLY A 23 30.39 2.08 5.38
C GLY A 23 29.24 1.22 4.84
N LYS A 24 28.00 1.73 4.82
CA LYS A 24 26.85 1.04 4.25
C LYS A 24 26.66 1.41 2.78
N PRO A 25 26.31 0.46 1.91
CA PRO A 25 26.02 0.76 0.51
C PRO A 25 24.85 1.74 0.41
N GLY A 26 24.88 2.55 -0.66
CA GLY A 26 23.73 3.39 -1.02
C GLY A 26 22.51 2.51 -1.29
N ARG A 27 21.31 3.07 -1.11
CA ARG A 27 20.07 2.34 -1.35
C ARG A 27 19.03 3.25 -1.99
N THR A 28 18.19 2.65 -2.83
CA THR A 28 16.99 3.30 -3.34
C THR A 28 15.82 3.00 -2.42
N ILE A 29 15.06 4.04 -2.07
CA ILE A 29 13.81 3.93 -1.33
C ILE A 29 12.67 4.29 -2.27
N TYR A 30 11.62 3.47 -2.26
CA TYR A 30 10.40 3.69 -3.01
C TYR A 30 9.30 4.14 -2.05
N GLU A 31 8.70 5.30 -2.34
CA GLU A 31 7.66 5.92 -1.51
C GLU A 31 6.40 6.12 -2.37
N GLN A 32 5.27 5.64 -1.86
CA GLN A 32 3.93 5.91 -2.38
C GLN A 32 3.25 6.97 -1.50
N THR A 33 2.39 7.79 -2.07
CA THR A 33 1.53 8.71 -1.30
C THR A 33 0.34 7.94 -0.73
N ALA A 34 0.03 8.16 0.54
CA ALA A 34 -1.20 7.69 1.17
C ALA A 34 -1.71 8.75 2.15
N TYR A 35 -2.91 8.59 2.70
CA TYR A 35 -3.52 9.55 3.61
C TYR A 35 -4.05 8.87 4.87
N ALA A 36 -3.64 9.39 6.02
CA ALA A 36 -4.07 8.88 7.33
C ALA A 36 -5.25 9.68 7.88
N HIS A 37 -6.33 8.99 8.24
CA HIS A 37 -7.51 9.58 8.86
C HIS A 37 -7.33 9.66 10.38
N LEU A 38 -6.73 10.76 10.85
CA LEU A 38 -6.34 10.97 12.25
C LEU A 38 -7.43 11.65 13.12
N GLY A 39 -8.67 11.71 12.65
CA GLY A 39 -9.81 12.32 13.37
C GLY A 39 -9.96 13.83 13.19
N GLY A 40 -9.12 14.46 12.36
CA GLY A 40 -9.32 15.84 11.90
C GLY A 40 -10.37 15.94 10.80
N LYS A 41 -10.65 17.17 10.34
CA LYS A 41 -11.61 17.44 9.25
C LYS A 41 -11.19 16.80 7.91
N PHE A 42 -9.89 16.69 7.67
CA PHE A 42 -9.32 16.15 6.44
C PHE A 42 -8.23 15.12 6.78
N PRO A 43 -8.01 14.12 5.91
CA PRO A 43 -6.95 13.15 6.12
C PRO A 43 -5.58 13.80 5.85
N VAL A 44 -4.55 13.29 6.52
CA VAL A 44 -3.20 13.86 6.48
C VAL A 44 -2.33 13.03 5.54
N GLN A 45 -1.70 13.68 4.56
CA GLN A 45 -0.80 13.04 3.62
C GLN A 45 0.41 12.43 4.35
N MET A 46 0.77 11.20 3.97
CA MET A 46 1.92 10.48 4.46
C MET A 46 2.68 9.79 3.33
N LYS A 47 3.93 9.41 3.64
CA LYS A 47 4.79 8.62 2.74
C LYS A 47 4.74 7.16 3.18
N LEU A 48 4.22 6.30 2.33
CA LEU A 48 4.17 4.87 2.53
C LEU A 48 5.34 4.22 1.79
N GLN A 49 6.28 3.63 2.52
CA GLN A 49 7.40 2.93 1.90
C GLN A 49 6.92 1.61 1.30
N VAL A 50 7.32 1.34 0.05
CA VAL A 50 7.13 0.05 -0.63
C VAL A 50 8.48 -0.59 -0.90
N GLU A 51 8.48 -1.92 -1.05
CA GLU A 51 9.71 -2.69 -1.27
C GLU A 51 10.33 -2.40 -2.64
N ASP A 52 9.49 -2.39 -3.67
CA ASP A 52 9.87 -2.08 -5.05
C ASP A 52 8.69 -1.40 -5.79
N PRO A 53 8.93 -0.80 -6.98
CA PRO A 53 7.89 -0.08 -7.72
C PRO A 53 6.68 -0.92 -8.16
N SER A 54 6.80 -2.25 -8.22
CA SER A 54 5.71 -3.17 -8.57
C SER A 54 4.83 -3.54 -7.37
N LYS A 55 5.26 -3.20 -6.14
CA LYS A 55 4.56 -3.47 -4.88
C LYS A 55 3.80 -2.27 -4.36
N THR A 56 3.29 -1.43 -5.26
CA THR A 56 2.34 -0.39 -4.89
C THR A 56 1.08 -0.98 -4.30
N TYR A 57 0.52 -0.26 -3.33
CA TYR A 57 -0.82 -0.52 -2.85
C TYR A 57 -1.83 0.04 -3.88
N PRO A 58 -2.78 -0.77 -4.35
CA PRO A 58 -3.87 -0.27 -5.18
C PRO A 58 -4.70 0.80 -4.46
N ALA A 59 -5.51 1.55 -5.21
CA ALA A 59 -6.44 2.48 -4.61
C ALA A 59 -7.42 1.74 -3.68
N GLY A 60 -7.71 2.34 -2.52
CA GLY A 60 -8.62 1.76 -1.56
C GLY A 60 -8.35 2.17 -0.12
N GLU A 61 -9.16 1.61 0.78
CA GLU A 61 -9.08 1.83 2.22
C GLU A 61 -8.38 0.66 2.93
N TYR A 62 -7.45 1.01 3.80
CA TYR A 62 -6.56 0.08 4.48
C TYR A 62 -6.50 0.36 5.98
N GLN A 63 -6.15 -0.66 6.73
CA GLN A 63 -5.75 -0.57 8.13
C GLN A 63 -4.29 -0.97 8.27
N ILE A 64 -3.66 -0.50 9.35
CA ILE A 64 -2.31 -0.95 9.69
C ILE A 64 -2.34 -2.44 10.05
N ASP A 65 -1.47 -3.22 9.40
CA ASP A 65 -1.29 -4.62 9.73
C ASP A 65 -0.59 -4.80 11.09
N SER A 66 -0.98 -5.80 11.88
CA SER A 66 -0.43 -6.02 13.21
C SER A 66 1.09 -6.23 13.22
N SER A 67 1.68 -6.73 12.13
CA SER A 67 3.13 -6.90 12.00
C SER A 67 3.89 -5.57 11.95
N SER A 68 3.19 -4.45 11.84
CA SER A 68 3.78 -3.10 11.86
C SER A 68 4.02 -2.56 13.25
N PHE A 69 3.50 -3.22 14.29
CA PHE A 69 3.72 -2.81 15.67
C PHE A 69 4.87 -3.58 16.31
N VAL A 70 5.55 -2.93 17.23
CA VAL A 70 6.61 -3.48 18.07
C VAL A 70 6.41 -3.02 19.50
N ILE A 71 6.95 -3.79 20.46
CA ILE A 71 7.10 -3.33 21.83
C ILE A 71 8.47 -2.68 21.95
N ASN A 72 8.50 -1.42 22.39
CA ASN A 72 9.74 -0.68 22.61
C ASN A 72 10.48 -1.19 23.86
N ASN A 73 11.69 -0.68 24.10
CA ASN A 73 12.52 -1.10 25.23
C ASN A 73 11.91 -0.80 26.61
N PHE A 74 10.86 0.02 26.68
CA PHE A 74 10.15 0.38 27.90
C PHE A 74 8.80 -0.35 28.04
N GLY A 75 8.50 -1.31 27.17
CA GLY A 75 7.25 -2.07 27.21
C GLY A 75 6.06 -1.38 26.53
N GLY A 76 6.26 -0.23 25.87
CA GLY A 76 5.22 0.51 25.15
C GLY A 76 5.00 -0.02 23.73
N LEU A 77 3.75 0.03 23.27
CA LEU A 77 3.39 -0.27 21.87
C LEU A 77 3.80 0.88 20.96
N GLU A 78 4.59 0.58 19.93
CA GLU A 78 5.03 1.56 18.92
C GLU A 78 4.86 1.02 17.51
N LEU A 79 4.77 1.93 16.54
CA LEU A 79 4.89 1.59 15.13
C LEU A 79 6.36 1.42 14.75
N LYS A 80 6.63 0.45 13.89
CA LYS A 80 7.94 0.32 13.25
C LYS A 80 8.29 1.61 12.52
N ARG A 81 9.51 2.07 12.73
CA ARG A 81 10.08 3.21 12.00
C ARG A 81 10.17 2.95 10.48
N PHE A 82 10.34 1.70 10.07
CA PHE A 82 10.47 1.27 8.68
C PHE A 82 9.68 0.00 8.42
N GLY A 83 9.23 -0.19 7.18
CA GLY A 83 8.49 -1.40 6.80
C GLY A 83 7.08 -1.47 7.36
N LEU A 84 6.41 -0.31 7.46
CA LEU A 84 4.97 -0.24 7.73
C LEU A 84 4.22 -1.06 6.67
N ARG A 85 3.38 -1.99 7.12
CA ARG A 85 2.50 -2.80 6.29
C ARG A 85 1.05 -2.43 6.55
N ILE A 86 0.28 -2.36 5.49
CA ILE A 86 -1.15 -2.09 5.55
C ILE A 86 -1.89 -3.23 4.86
N GLN A 87 -3.13 -3.48 5.29
CA GLN A 87 -4.01 -4.49 4.72
C GLN A 87 -5.39 -3.90 4.42
N PRO A 88 -6.06 -4.33 3.34
CA PRO A 88 -7.38 -3.80 2.98
C PRO A 88 -8.39 -3.95 4.12
N ILE A 89 -9.21 -2.92 4.35
CA ILE A 89 -10.32 -3.00 5.33
C ILE A 89 -11.46 -3.84 4.77
N THR A 90 -11.72 -3.71 3.47
CA THR A 90 -12.65 -4.54 2.72
C THR A 90 -11.83 -5.34 1.71
N PRO A 91 -11.94 -6.68 1.65
CA PRO A 91 -11.28 -7.45 0.61
C PRO A 91 -11.75 -6.91 -0.75
N ALA A 92 -10.81 -6.66 -1.66
CA ALA A 92 -11.07 -6.10 -2.97
C ALA A 92 -12.23 -6.86 -3.62
N SER A 93 -13.36 -6.17 -3.81
CA SER A 93 -14.46 -6.67 -4.61
C SER A 93 -13.95 -6.76 -6.04
N ASN A 94 -13.50 -7.94 -6.46
CA ASN A 94 -13.15 -8.24 -7.84
C ASN A 94 -14.42 -8.16 -8.72
N SER A 95 -14.84 -6.94 -9.05
CA SER A 95 -15.84 -6.70 -10.09
C SER A 95 -15.15 -6.77 -11.44
N THR A 96 -15.33 -7.91 -12.13
CA THR A 96 -15.56 -8.10 -13.58
C THR A 96 -14.82 -9.34 -14.10
N GLU A 97 -15.34 -10.52 -13.80
CA GLU A 97 -15.20 -11.67 -14.69
C GLU A 97 -16.40 -11.62 -15.66
N LEU A 98 -16.21 -10.95 -16.81
CA LEU A 98 -17.13 -11.09 -17.94
C LEU A 98 -16.99 -12.51 -18.46
N LYS A 99 -17.99 -13.35 -18.17
CA LYS A 99 -18.17 -14.67 -18.80
C LYS A 99 -17.96 -14.55 -20.31
N PRO A 100 -17.23 -15.48 -20.96
CA PRO A 100 -17.17 -15.51 -22.42
C PRO A 100 -18.60 -15.73 -22.94
N ALA A 101 -19.07 -14.76 -23.72
CA ALA A 101 -20.33 -14.85 -24.42
C ALA A 101 -20.25 -15.98 -25.46
N GLY A 102 -21.05 -17.02 -25.23
CA GLY A 102 -21.73 -17.79 -26.28
C GLY A 102 -20.87 -18.46 -27.35
N THR A 103 -20.73 -19.78 -27.23
CA THR A 103 -20.51 -20.68 -28.37
C THR A 103 -21.52 -20.39 -29.48
N LEU A 104 -21.09 -19.73 -30.56
CA LEU A 104 -21.82 -19.76 -31.83
C LEU A 104 -21.52 -21.09 -32.51
N ARG A 105 -22.48 -22.02 -32.45
CA ARG A 105 -22.55 -23.14 -33.39
C ARG A 105 -22.72 -22.58 -34.79
N SER A 106 -21.73 -22.78 -35.64
CA SER A 106 -21.79 -22.46 -37.06
C SER A 106 -21.91 -23.74 -37.89
N ALA A 107 -22.97 -23.75 -38.70
CA ALA A 107 -23.13 -24.34 -40.03
C ALA A 107 -23.26 -25.87 -40.19
N GLN A 108 -24.45 -26.21 -40.73
CA GLN A 108 -24.68 -27.29 -41.69
C GLN A 108 -23.57 -27.36 -42.74
N ILE A 109 -23.14 -28.58 -43.11
CA ILE A 109 -23.39 -29.28 -44.39
C ILE A 109 -23.28 -30.77 -44.09
#